data_AF-A0A0C3PMA1-F1
#
_entry.id   AF-A0A0C3PMA1-F1
#
_cell.length_a   1.000
_cell.length_b   1.000
_cell.length_c   1.000
_cell.angle_alpha   90.00
_cell.angle_beta   90.00
_cell.angle_gamma   90.00
#
_symmetry.space_group_name_H-M   'P 1'
#
loop_
_entity.id
_entity.type
_entity.pdbx_description
1 polymer ?
#
loop_
_entity_poly.entity_id
_entity_poly.type
_entity_poly.pdbx_seq_one_letter_code
_entity_poly.pdbx_strand_id
1 'polypeptide(L)'
;DVHRFARAFDEPIAFSPLHIYTSALAHCPKKTELWKRYRKDAKTVTIRGVQPPMWSSDVWSKSVGGGVQSVAFSSDGTHLASGCDDQIIRLLDPNTGREVGEPLKGHSSAVSSVCFSPDGKLLASGSEDHTIRLWDPRTGSQVGEPLTGHSDPVWSVCFSPDSKLLASGSSDHTIRLWD
;
A
#
# COMPACT_ATOMS: atom_id res chain seq x y z
N ASP A 1 -5.53 -10.10 -8.50
CA ASP A 1 -6.16 -11.42 -8.36
C ASP A 1 -5.16 -12.51 -7.96
N VAL A 2 -4.14 -12.79 -8.79
CA VAL A 2 -3.09 -13.79 -8.51
C VAL A 2 -2.34 -13.58 -7.19
N HIS A 3 -1.95 -12.34 -6.86
CA HIS A 3 -1.26 -12.04 -5.59
C HIS A 3 -2.13 -12.28 -4.34
N ARG A 4 -3.46 -12.10 -4.47
CA ARG A 4 -4.42 -12.31 -3.38
C ARG A 4 -4.64 -13.80 -3.15
N PHE A 5 -4.76 -14.57 -4.24
CA PHE A 5 -4.77 -16.02 -4.21
C PHE A 5 -3.49 -16.58 -3.58
N ALA A 6 -2.32 -16.12 -4.03
CA ALA A 6 -1.03 -16.58 -3.48
C ALA A 6 -0.90 -16.31 -1.98
N ARG A 7 -1.29 -15.13 -1.47
CA ARG A 7 -1.27 -14.84 -0.03
C ARG A 7 -2.26 -15.69 0.77
N ALA A 8 -3.49 -15.84 0.29
CA ALA A 8 -4.54 -16.57 1.02
C ALA A 8 -4.25 -18.07 1.13
N PHE A 9 -3.47 -18.60 0.20
CA PHE A 9 -3.12 -20.00 0.12
C PHE A 9 -1.62 -20.27 0.29
N ASP A 10 -0.83 -19.32 0.80
CA ASP A 10 0.64 -19.47 0.92
C ASP A 10 1.03 -20.71 1.74
N GLU A 11 0.38 -20.88 2.90
CA GLU A 11 0.61 -22.03 3.79
C GLU A 11 0.12 -23.36 3.17
N PRO A 12 -1.12 -23.47 2.65
CA PRO A 12 -1.54 -24.65 1.88
C PRO A 12 -0.68 -24.95 0.66
N ILE A 13 -0.22 -23.95 -0.10
CA ILE A 13 0.63 -24.11 -1.29
C ILE A 13 2.01 -24.64 -0.88
N ALA A 14 2.60 -24.10 0.19
CA ALA A 14 3.88 -24.54 0.73
C ALA A 14 3.84 -25.98 1.24
N PHE A 15 2.73 -26.41 1.87
CA PHE A 15 2.57 -27.76 2.43
C PHE A 15 1.90 -28.77 1.48
N SER A 16 1.42 -28.35 0.30
CA SER A 16 0.85 -29.25 -0.71
C SER A 16 1.45 -29.13 -2.12
N PRO A 17 2.78 -29.33 -2.30
CA PRO A 17 3.36 -29.46 -3.64
C PRO A 17 2.68 -30.57 -4.47
N LEU A 18 2.25 -31.65 -3.81
CA LEU A 18 1.52 -32.77 -4.42
C LEU A 18 0.18 -32.35 -5.07
N HIS A 19 -0.51 -31.32 -4.58
CA HIS A 19 -1.76 -30.85 -5.19
C HIS A 19 -1.51 -30.14 -6.53
N ILE A 20 -0.36 -29.47 -6.71
CA ILE A 20 0.03 -28.86 -8.00
C ILE A 20 0.37 -29.95 -9.03
N TYR A 21 1.09 -31.01 -8.62
CA TYR A 21 1.42 -32.11 -9.52
C TYR A 21 0.22 -32.97 -9.92
N THR A 22 -0.72 -33.22 -9.00
CA THR A 22 -1.94 -34.02 -9.28
C THR A 22 -2.92 -33.27 -10.17
N SER A 23 -3.09 -31.95 -9.98
CA SER A 23 -3.90 -31.11 -10.87
C SER A 23 -3.29 -30.96 -12.27
N ALA A 24 -1.96 -30.86 -12.37
CA ALA A 24 -1.24 -30.91 -13.65
C ALA A 24 -1.37 -32.28 -14.35
N LEU A 25 -1.34 -33.40 -13.60
CA LEU A 25 -1.53 -34.74 -14.14
C LEU A 25 -2.95 -34.92 -14.73
N ALA A 26 -3.98 -34.36 -14.08
CA ALA A 26 -5.37 -34.39 -14.57
C ALA A 26 -5.56 -33.69 -15.92
N HIS A 27 -4.72 -32.71 -16.24
CA HIS A 27 -4.73 -31.96 -17.50
C HIS A 27 -3.64 -32.40 -18.49
N CYS A 28 -2.88 -33.44 -18.16
CA CYS A 28 -1.81 -33.96 -19.00
C CYS A 28 -2.38 -34.79 -20.18
N PRO A 29 -1.90 -34.62 -21.43
CA PRO A 29 -2.39 -35.39 -22.57
C PRO A 29 -2.23 -36.90 -22.39
N LYS A 30 -3.28 -37.67 -22.67
CA LYS A 30 -3.39 -39.12 -22.41
C LYS A 30 -2.30 -40.00 -23.07
N LYS A 31 -1.58 -39.46 -24.06
CA LYS A 31 -0.52 -40.16 -24.80
C LYS A 31 0.84 -40.12 -24.09
N THR A 32 1.01 -39.26 -23.09
CA THR A 32 2.28 -39.08 -22.38
C THR A 32 2.59 -40.26 -21.45
N GLU A 33 3.88 -40.54 -21.25
CA GLU A 33 4.34 -41.60 -20.32
C GLU A 33 3.98 -41.30 -18.87
N LEU A 34 3.94 -40.01 -18.50
CA LEU A 34 3.46 -39.52 -17.21
C LEU A 34 2.02 -39.96 -16.92
N TRP A 35 1.10 -39.74 -17.87
CA TRP A 35 -0.29 -40.17 -17.73
C TRP A 35 -0.41 -41.69 -17.64
N LYS A 36 0.30 -42.43 -18.51
CA LYS A 36 0.22 -43.89 -18.55
C LYS A 36 0.67 -44.53 -17.23
N ARG A 37 1.74 -43.99 -16.63
CA ARG A 37 2.41 -44.56 -15.46
C ARG A 37 1.70 -44.25 -14.14
N TYR A 38 1.20 -43.04 -13.95
CA TYR A 38 0.72 -42.57 -12.64
C TYR A 38 -0.79 -42.37 -12.53
N ARG A 39 -1.58 -42.58 -13.61
CA ARG A 39 -3.05 -42.45 -13.56
C ARG A 39 -3.75 -43.34 -12.55
N LYS A 40 -3.17 -44.50 -12.18
CA LYS A 40 -3.77 -45.43 -11.23
C LYS A 40 -3.60 -44.96 -9.78
N ASP A 41 -2.60 -44.14 -9.53
CA ASP A 41 -2.28 -43.56 -8.21
C ASP A 41 -2.88 -42.16 -8.02
N ALA A 42 -3.43 -41.59 -9.10
CA ALA A 42 -4.12 -40.31 -9.09
C ALA A 42 -5.46 -40.43 -8.34
N LYS A 43 -5.41 -40.31 -7.01
CA LYS A 43 -6.61 -40.08 -6.19
C LYS A 43 -7.02 -38.63 -6.38
N THR A 44 -8.08 -38.40 -7.15
CA THR A 44 -8.72 -37.08 -7.22
C THR A 44 -9.28 -36.79 -5.84
N VAL A 45 -8.61 -35.92 -5.08
CA VAL A 45 -9.15 -35.43 -3.82
C VAL A 45 -10.25 -34.42 -4.17
N THR A 46 -11.51 -34.84 -4.05
CA THR A 46 -12.63 -33.91 -4.11
C THR A 46 -12.62 -33.09 -2.83
N ILE A 47 -12.12 -31.86 -2.88
CA ILE A 47 -12.23 -30.92 -1.76
C ILE A 47 -13.70 -30.56 -1.61
N ARG A 48 -14.40 -31.22 -0.67
CA ARG A 48 -15.68 -30.73 -0.15
C ARG A 48 -15.39 -29.66 0.89
N GLY A 49 -15.02 -28.47 0.40
CA GLY A 49 -14.90 -27.26 1.20
C GLY A 49 -16.18 -26.45 1.09
N VAL A 50 -16.66 -25.91 2.20
CA VAL A 50 -17.64 -24.82 2.18
C VAL A 50 -17.02 -23.70 1.37
N GLN A 51 -17.71 -23.25 0.32
CA GLN A 51 -17.33 -22.05 -0.43
C GLN A 51 -17.06 -20.96 0.60
N PRO A 52 -15.83 -20.42 0.72
CA PRO A 52 -15.55 -19.40 1.72
C PRO A 52 -16.56 -18.26 1.52
N PRO A 53 -17.03 -17.62 2.61
CA PRO A 53 -17.96 -16.50 2.51
C PRO A 53 -17.43 -15.53 1.45
N MET A 54 -18.32 -15.06 0.58
CA MET A 54 -18.00 -14.18 -0.55
C MET A 54 -16.89 -13.21 -0.16
N TRP A 55 -15.80 -13.22 -0.93
CA TRP A 55 -14.67 -12.34 -0.68
C TRP A 55 -15.16 -10.90 -0.54
N SER A 56 -15.03 -10.33 0.66
CA SER A 56 -15.21 -8.89 0.82
C SER A 56 -14.10 -8.18 0.05
N SER A 57 -14.46 -7.18 -0.77
CA SER A 57 -13.47 -6.27 -1.35
C SER A 57 -12.84 -5.38 -0.28
N ASP A 58 -13.56 -5.13 0.81
CA ASP A 58 -13.07 -4.40 1.97
C ASP A 58 -12.26 -5.34 2.88
N VAL A 59 -10.98 -5.02 3.08
CA VAL A 59 -10.06 -5.78 3.93
C VAL A 59 -10.18 -5.30 5.38
N TRP A 60 -10.24 -3.98 5.56
CA TRP A 60 -10.57 -3.32 6.82
C TRP A 60 -11.00 -1.89 6.52
N SER A 61 -11.86 -1.35 7.36
CA SER A 61 -12.21 0.07 7.38
C SER A 61 -11.99 0.64 8.78
N LYS A 62 -11.50 1.87 8.83
CA LYS A 62 -11.26 2.61 10.07
C LYS A 62 -11.82 4.02 9.90
N SER A 63 -12.67 4.43 10.83
CA SER A 63 -13.11 5.82 10.90
C SER A 63 -12.01 6.64 11.56
N VAL A 64 -11.55 7.65 10.84
CA VAL A 64 -10.73 8.75 11.35
C VAL A 64 -11.65 9.98 11.41
N GLY A 65 -11.56 10.76 12.47
CA GLY A 65 -12.55 11.79 12.85
C GLY A 65 -12.63 13.02 11.93
N GLY A 66 -12.14 12.94 10.70
CA GLY A 66 -12.13 13.98 9.67
C GLY A 66 -12.10 13.36 8.27
N GLY A 67 -12.30 14.18 7.24
CA GLY A 67 -12.18 13.71 5.85
C GLY A 67 -10.75 13.28 5.54
N VAL A 68 -10.58 12.07 5.03
CA VAL A 68 -9.29 11.63 4.49
C VAL A 68 -9.16 12.14 3.07
N GLN A 69 -8.27 13.09 2.85
CA GLN A 69 -8.07 13.74 1.55
C GLN A 69 -7.10 12.96 0.66
N SER A 70 -6.13 12.27 1.25
CA SER A 70 -5.08 11.58 0.51
C SER A 70 -4.58 10.33 1.25
N VAL A 71 -4.18 9.31 0.48
CA VAL A 71 -3.52 8.11 0.99
C VAL A 71 -2.36 7.71 0.09
N ALA A 72 -1.30 7.16 0.66
CA ALA A 72 -0.13 6.69 -0.09
C ALA A 72 0.49 5.44 0.53
N PHE A 73 0.89 4.47 -0.29
CA PHE A 73 1.68 3.32 0.15
C PHE A 73 3.17 3.67 0.13
N SER A 74 3.91 3.18 1.12
CA SER A 74 5.37 3.10 1.02
C SER A 74 5.77 2.11 -0.08
N SER A 75 6.94 2.32 -0.69
CA SER A 75 7.41 1.47 -1.81
C SER A 75 7.66 0.02 -1.43
N ASP A 76 7.97 -0.25 -0.16
CA ASP A 76 8.09 -1.60 0.42
C ASP A 76 6.74 -2.21 0.86
N GLY A 77 5.66 -1.43 0.80
CA GLY A 77 4.31 -1.83 1.20
C GLY A 77 4.12 -2.06 2.70
N THR A 78 5.05 -1.61 3.55
CA THR A 78 4.97 -1.80 5.00
C THR A 78 4.15 -0.72 5.69
N HIS A 79 3.99 0.44 5.06
CA HIS A 79 3.23 1.57 5.59
C HIS A 79 2.20 2.09 4.58
N LEU A 80 1.07 2.53 5.11
CA LEU A 80 0.07 3.35 4.45
C LEU A 80 0.03 4.69 5.17
N ALA A 81 0.27 5.79 4.48
CA ALA A 81 0.07 7.13 5.00
C ALA A 81 -1.34 7.62 4.65
N SER A 82 -1.96 8.40 5.54
CA SER A 82 -3.20 9.13 5.27
C SER A 82 -3.09 10.58 5.68
N GLY A 83 -3.37 11.52 4.76
CA GLY A 83 -3.57 12.94 5.03
C GLY A 83 -5.05 13.25 5.28
N CYS A 84 -5.34 14.00 6.33
CA CYS A 84 -6.69 14.21 6.85
C CYS A 84 -6.95 15.69 7.17
N ASP A 85 -8.23 16.07 7.18
CA ASP A 85 -8.71 17.42 7.54
C ASP A 85 -8.36 17.83 8.97
N ASP A 86 -8.15 16.85 9.84
CA ASP A 86 -7.75 17.07 11.23
C ASP A 86 -6.27 17.47 11.38
N GLN A 87 -5.60 17.82 10.28
CA GLN A 87 -4.22 18.35 10.22
C GLN A 87 -3.15 17.28 10.52
N ILE A 88 -3.58 16.04 10.78
CA ILE A 88 -2.73 14.94 11.23
C ILE A 88 -2.49 13.98 10.08
N ILE A 89 -1.24 13.55 9.93
CA ILE A 89 -0.90 12.42 9.08
C ILE A 89 -0.76 11.18 9.95
N ARG A 90 -1.35 10.07 9.52
CA ARG A 90 -1.24 8.79 10.20
C ARG A 90 -0.50 7.81 9.33
N LEU A 91 0.42 7.07 9.94
CA LEU A 91 1.03 5.88 9.35
C LEU A 91 0.29 4.66 9.87
N LEU A 92 -0.09 3.77 8.96
CA LEU A 92 -0.84 2.56 9.27
C LEU A 92 -0.14 1.34 8.67
N ASP A 93 -0.28 0.19 9.33
CA ASP A 93 0.04 -1.11 8.74
C ASP A 93 -1.09 -1.46 7.77
N PRO A 94 -0.82 -1.58 6.45
CA PRO A 94 -1.86 -1.83 5.48
C PRO A 94 -2.58 -3.17 5.64
N ASN A 95 -1.98 -4.15 6.33
CA ASN A 95 -2.57 -5.47 6.52
C ASN A 95 -3.52 -5.51 7.72
N THR A 96 -3.35 -4.60 8.69
CA THR A 96 -4.10 -4.62 9.95
C THR A 96 -4.91 -3.35 10.22
N GLY A 97 -4.63 -2.25 9.52
CA GLY A 97 -5.26 -0.94 9.74
C GLY A 97 -4.88 -0.28 11.07
N ARG A 98 -3.88 -0.82 11.76
CA ARG A 98 -3.38 -0.27 13.03
C ARG A 98 -2.39 0.85 12.77
N GLU A 99 -2.37 1.84 13.64
CA GLU A 99 -1.39 2.92 13.57
C GLU A 99 0.01 2.40 13.90
N VAL A 100 1.00 2.87 13.13
CA VAL A 100 2.42 2.58 13.29
C VAL A 100 3.10 3.85 13.78
N GLY A 101 3.53 3.84 15.04
CA GLY A 101 4.11 5.03 15.67
C GLY A 101 3.08 6.09 16.06
N GLU A 102 3.58 7.24 16.49
CA GLU A 102 2.75 8.40 16.84
C GLU A 102 2.25 9.13 15.58
N PRO A 103 1.07 9.75 15.61
CA PRO A 103 0.59 10.57 14.51
C PRO A 103 1.52 11.75 14.23
N LEU A 104 1.78 12.02 12.95
CA LEU A 104 2.65 13.10 12.53
C LEU A 104 1.89 14.43 12.63
N LYS A 105 2.33 15.27 13.57
CA LYS A 105 1.72 16.56 13.90
C LYS A 105 2.67 17.69 13.52
N GLY A 106 2.14 18.74 12.93
CA GLY A 106 2.92 19.94 12.61
C GLY A 106 2.22 20.88 11.65
N HIS A 107 1.41 20.35 10.72
CA HIS A 107 0.55 21.19 9.90
C HIS A 107 -0.50 21.90 10.76
N SER A 108 -0.84 23.13 10.37
CA SER A 108 -1.86 23.96 11.05
C SER A 108 -3.19 24.03 10.31
N SER A 109 -3.32 23.31 9.20
CA SER A 109 -4.55 23.16 8.43
C SER A 109 -4.61 21.77 7.77
N ALA A 110 -5.69 21.48 7.04
CA ALA A 110 -5.94 20.19 6.42
C ALA A 110 -4.75 19.70 5.59
N VAL A 111 -4.47 18.40 5.66
CA VAL A 111 -3.41 17.76 4.84
C VAL A 111 -4.05 17.20 3.59
N SER A 112 -3.90 17.92 2.49
CA SER A 112 -4.52 17.65 1.20
C SER A 112 -3.84 16.53 0.42
N SER A 113 -2.54 16.31 0.63
CA SER A 113 -1.74 15.39 -0.16
C SER A 113 -0.61 14.76 0.66
N VAL A 114 -0.38 13.47 0.45
CA VAL A 114 0.76 12.73 1.01
C VAL A 114 1.44 11.89 -0.07
N CYS A 115 2.76 11.79 -0.05
CA CYS A 115 3.53 11.00 -1.01
C CYS A 115 4.81 10.45 -0.39
N PHE A 116 5.04 9.14 -0.48
CA PHE A 116 6.32 8.55 -0.10
C PHE A 116 7.38 8.76 -1.20
N SER A 117 8.62 9.00 -0.79
CA SER A 117 9.75 8.91 -1.71
C SER A 117 9.89 7.46 -2.21
N PRO A 118 10.26 7.24 -3.49
CA PRO A 118 10.48 5.89 -4.01
C PRO A 118 11.50 5.07 -3.21
N ASP A 119 12.53 5.71 -2.65
CA ASP A 119 13.51 5.07 -1.77
C ASP A 119 13.00 4.78 -0.34
N GLY A 120 11.78 5.21 -0.01
CA GLY A 120 11.09 4.96 1.25
C GLY A 120 11.63 5.74 2.45
N LYS A 121 12.62 6.62 2.26
CA LYS A 121 13.24 7.36 3.37
C LYS A 121 12.45 8.56 3.84
N LEU A 122 11.63 9.13 2.96
CA LEU A 122 10.87 10.34 3.25
C LEU A 122 9.40 10.12 2.93
N LEU A 123 8.56 10.78 3.70
CA LEU A 123 7.17 11.06 3.39
C LEU A 123 7.04 12.57 3.24
N ALA A 124 6.47 13.03 2.13
CA ALA A 124 6.10 14.42 1.93
C ALA A 124 4.60 14.61 2.19
N SER A 125 4.24 15.77 2.73
CA SER A 125 2.85 16.18 2.86
C SER A 125 2.65 17.63 2.42
N GLY A 126 1.63 17.87 1.61
CA GLY A 126 1.15 19.21 1.26
C GLY A 126 -0.11 19.55 2.06
N SER A 127 -0.27 20.83 2.41
CA SER A 127 -1.36 21.28 3.26
C SER A 127 -1.97 22.62 2.82
N GLU A 128 -3.20 22.83 3.27
CA GLU A 128 -3.89 24.12 3.25
C GLU A 128 -3.21 25.19 4.14
N ASP A 129 -2.19 24.85 4.93
CA ASP A 129 -1.35 25.83 5.62
C ASP A 129 -0.27 26.46 4.73
N HIS A 130 -0.32 26.17 3.43
CA HIS A 130 0.56 26.65 2.36
C HIS A 130 1.98 26.09 2.43
N THR A 131 2.24 25.14 3.34
CA THR A 131 3.55 24.51 3.50
C THR A 131 3.56 23.09 2.97
N ILE A 132 4.78 22.62 2.70
CA ILE A 132 5.07 21.21 2.52
C ILE A 132 5.98 20.78 3.65
N ARG A 133 5.72 19.61 4.24
CA ARG A 133 6.57 19.05 5.30
C ARG A 133 7.13 17.70 4.86
N LEU A 134 8.35 17.43 5.30
CA LEU A 134 9.04 16.16 5.11
C LEU A 134 9.10 15.43 6.44
N TRP A 135 8.89 14.12 6.40
CA TRP A 135 8.86 13.27 7.58
C TRP A 135 9.74 12.04 7.35
N ASP A 136 10.43 11.61 8.40
CA ASP A 136 11.04 10.29 8.44
C ASP A 136 9.99 9.29 8.92
N PRO A 137 9.51 8.38 8.04
CA PRO A 137 8.44 7.46 8.38
C PRO A 137 8.87 6.40 9.40
N ARG A 138 10.18 6.20 9.64
CA ARG A 138 10.68 5.24 10.62
C ARG A 138 10.66 5.80 12.03
N THR A 139 10.92 7.10 12.17
CA THR A 139 10.99 7.76 13.48
C THR A 139 9.74 8.59 13.78
N GLY A 140 8.90 8.86 12.78
CA GLY A 140 7.75 9.76 12.89
C GLY A 140 8.13 11.23 13.11
N SER A 141 9.40 11.58 12.90
CA SER A 141 9.92 12.93 13.13
C SER A 141 9.89 13.75 11.85
N GLN A 142 9.65 15.05 11.98
CA GLN A 142 9.82 15.98 10.86
C GLN A 142 11.31 16.09 10.49
N VAL A 143 11.59 16.12 9.18
CA VAL A 143 12.92 16.28 8.61
C VAL A 143 13.08 17.71 8.12
N GLY A 144 13.90 18.50 8.80
CA GLY A 144 14.15 19.90 8.46
C GLY A 144 12.98 20.83 8.73
N GLU A 145 13.12 22.07 8.26
CA GLU A 145 12.06 23.09 8.32
C GLU A 145 11.00 22.85 7.23
N PRO A 146 9.75 23.31 7.43
CA PRO A 146 8.74 23.26 6.38
C PRO A 146 9.22 23.99 5.12
N LEU A 147 8.92 23.43 3.95
CA LEU A 147 9.18 24.08 2.68
C LEU A 147 8.12 25.17 2.47
N THR A 148 8.57 26.42 2.53
CA THR A 148 7.74 27.61 2.35
C THR A 148 8.00 28.25 1.00
N GLY A 149 6.95 28.78 0.37
CA GLY A 149 7.08 29.53 -0.88
C GLY A 149 5.76 29.63 -1.63
N HIS A 150 4.87 28.65 -1.48
CA HIS A 150 3.50 28.79 -1.96
C HIS A 150 2.74 29.85 -1.15
N SER A 151 1.94 30.67 -1.82
CA SER A 151 1.14 31.72 -1.17
C SER A 151 -0.27 31.27 -0.81
N ASP A 152 -0.71 30.13 -1.33
CA ASP A 152 -2.04 29.54 -1.15
C ASP A 152 -1.92 28.01 -0.93
N PRO A 153 -3.02 27.32 -0.58
CA PRO A 153 -3.02 25.88 -0.28
C PRO A 153 -2.27 25.02 -1.30
N VAL A 154 -1.43 24.12 -0.78
CA VAL A 154 -0.76 23.10 -1.59
C VAL A 154 -1.72 21.93 -1.73
N TRP A 155 -2.03 21.51 -2.95
CA TRP A 155 -3.01 20.44 -3.22
C TRP A 155 -2.39 19.11 -3.63
N SER A 156 -1.14 19.14 -4.11
CA SER A 156 -0.48 17.95 -4.63
C SER A 156 1.01 18.03 -4.38
N VAL A 157 1.58 16.90 -3.95
CA VAL A 157 3.02 16.69 -3.86
C VAL A 157 3.38 15.35 -4.51
N CYS A 158 4.52 15.30 -5.20
CA CYS A 158 5.06 14.04 -5.73
C CYS A 158 6.58 14.04 -5.77
N PHE A 159 7.18 12.91 -5.41
CA PHE A 159 8.62 12.71 -5.58
C PHE A 159 8.96 12.29 -7.01
N SER A 160 10.13 12.71 -7.48
CA SER A 160 10.74 12.14 -8.69
C SER A 160 11.07 10.66 -8.49
N PRO A 161 11.13 9.85 -9.57
CA PRO A 161 11.45 8.42 -9.47
C PRO A 161 12.81 8.13 -8.82
N ASP A 162 13.77 9.04 -8.93
CA ASP A 162 15.10 8.91 -8.31
C ASP A 162 15.17 9.44 -6.86
N SER A 163 14.03 9.87 -6.29
CA SER A 163 13.89 10.40 -4.92
C SER A 163 14.67 11.68 -4.62
N LYS A 164 15.17 12.39 -5.63
CA LYS A 164 16.00 13.59 -5.45
C LYS A 164 15.24 14.90 -5.55
N LEU A 165 14.07 14.88 -6.15
CA LEU A 165 13.28 16.08 -6.35
C LEU A 165 11.88 15.86 -5.81
N LEU A 166 11.32 16.90 -5.23
CA LEU A 166 9.91 16.98 -4.88
C LEU A 166 9.25 18.04 -5.75
N ALA A 167 8.12 17.72 -6.37
CA ALA A 167 7.29 18.70 -7.05
C ALA A 167 6.02 18.97 -6.23
N SER A 168 5.54 20.21 -6.27
CA SER A 168 4.28 20.61 -5.63
C SER A 168 3.44 21.51 -6.53
N GLY A 169 2.12 21.37 -6.42
CA GLY A 169 1.14 22.24 -7.07
C GLY A 169 0.20 22.87 -6.05
N SER A 170 -0.12 24.15 -6.25
CA SER A 170 -0.91 24.97 -5.30
C SER A 170 -2.04 25.75 -5.98
N SER A 171 -3.00 26.18 -5.16
CA SER A 171 -4.00 27.18 -5.51
C SER A 171 -3.41 28.51 -5.99
N ASP A 172 -2.14 28.81 -5.68
CA ASP A 172 -1.46 30.05 -6.10
C ASP A 172 -1.09 30.08 -7.59
N HIS A 173 -1.56 29.09 -8.34
CA HIS A 173 -1.31 28.90 -9.77
C HIS A 173 0.15 28.63 -10.11
N THR A 174 0.97 28.19 -9.14
CA THR A 174 2.37 27.83 -9.37
C THR A 174 2.62 26.33 -9.18
N ILE A 175 3.64 25.86 -9.91
CA ILE A 175 4.29 24.58 -9.66
C ILE A 175 5.67 24.92 -9.11
N ARG A 176 6.07 24.25 -8.02
CA ARG A 176 7.40 24.39 -7.45
C ARG A 176 8.12 23.06 -7.45
N LEU A 177 9.44 23.13 -7.63
CA LEU A 177 10.35 21.99 -7.58
C LEU A 177 11.35 22.26 -6.45
N TRP A 178 11.59 21.26 -5.62
CA TRP A 178 12.43 21.31 -4.44
C TRP A 178 13.52 20.24 -4.56
N ASP A 179 14.74 20.55 -4.12
CA ASP A 179 15.89 19.63 -4.01
C ASP A 179 16.05 19.13 -2.57
#